data_AF-A0A7V3M2Q6-F1
#
_entry.id   AF-A0A7V3M2Q6-F1
#
_cell.length_a   1.000
_cell.length_b   1.000
_cell.length_c   1.000
_cell.angle_alpha   90.00
_cell.angle_beta   90.00
_cell.angle_gamma   90.00
#
_symmetry.space_group_name_H-M   'P 1'
#
loop_
_entity.id
_entity.type
_entity.pdbx_description
1 polymer ?
#
loop_
_entity_poly.entity_id
_entity_poly.type
_entity_poly.pdbx_seq_one_letter_code
_entity_poly.pdbx_strand_id
1 'polypeptide(L)'
;MSRPMRGRPLLLALLLLVPAAPAGPGEVSPSPPWLIRVLLREGADRLTVSGTSAFTLGDPTTGLLVGHYRAYAPVAVAAGPGGFGVEGRAFAASTLLVEPVGGGWVRLDSRPYRGVLRLDRQATGRLVAVNVLPLEEYVRGVMRAEIAPDWPLEAMRAQAVVARTYGLYALLTSQDAPYDLTATTADQVYAGAWGEDPRSDEAVLSTRGVVLTYGEMVIPAFYHSASGGMTEDAVDVWEKRYPFIVGVPDPFSAGAPHDLWEVTLPEETLRGRLAAGGYALGTIESIEPDGRSRSGRVQRLRIRHGADLLALEAKVFRRLVGARVLR
;
A
#
# COMPACT_ATOMS: atom_id res chain seq x y z
N MET A 1 -3.54 -54.13 -17.75
CA MET A 1 -4.60 -53.93 -18.77
C MET A 1 -4.88 -52.44 -18.86
N SER A 2 -4.29 -51.80 -19.88
CA SER A 2 -4.32 -50.36 -20.12
C SER A 2 -5.68 -49.91 -20.64
N ARG A 3 -6.23 -48.83 -20.08
CA ARG A 3 -7.35 -48.07 -20.66
C ARG A 3 -6.80 -46.91 -21.51
N PRO A 4 -7.36 -46.64 -22.70
CA PRO A 4 -6.84 -45.61 -23.60
C PRO A 4 -7.28 -44.20 -23.16
N MET A 5 -6.37 -43.24 -23.26
CA MET A 5 -6.67 -41.81 -23.17
C MET A 5 -7.45 -41.39 -24.43
N ARG A 6 -8.64 -40.79 -24.24
CA ARG A 6 -9.34 -40.06 -25.31
C ARG A 6 -8.80 -38.63 -25.37
N GLY A 7 -8.20 -38.28 -26.50
CA GLY A 7 -7.76 -36.92 -26.81
C GLY A 7 -8.94 -35.94 -26.90
N ARG A 8 -8.76 -34.74 -26.39
CA ARG A 8 -9.64 -33.58 -26.64
C ARG A 8 -9.16 -32.89 -27.93
N PRO A 9 -10.06 -32.42 -28.80
CA PRO A 9 -9.66 -31.72 -30.03
C PRO A 9 -9.10 -30.34 -29.68
N LEU A 10 -7.96 -29.98 -30.27
CA LEU A 10 -7.50 -28.59 -30.33
C LEU A 10 -8.42 -27.84 -31.32
N LEU A 11 -9.15 -26.84 -30.83
CA LEU A 11 -9.76 -25.83 -31.69
C LEU A 11 -8.68 -24.81 -32.04
N LEU A 12 -8.20 -24.84 -33.28
CA LEU A 12 -7.32 -23.81 -33.84
C LEU A 12 -8.18 -22.56 -34.12
N ALA A 13 -8.07 -21.53 -33.27
CA ALA A 13 -8.65 -20.23 -33.59
C ALA A 13 -7.74 -19.51 -34.59
N LEU A 14 -8.20 -19.42 -35.83
CA LEU A 14 -7.55 -18.67 -36.90
C LEU A 14 -7.65 -17.17 -36.60
N LEU A 15 -6.59 -16.55 -36.07
CA LEU A 15 -6.48 -15.10 -36.01
C LEU A 15 -6.27 -14.57 -37.43
N LEU A 16 -7.25 -13.84 -37.95
CA LEU A 16 -7.09 -12.99 -39.13
C LEU A 16 -6.11 -11.87 -38.78
N LEU A 17 -4.89 -11.95 -39.33
CA LEU A 17 -3.92 -10.86 -39.31
C LEU A 17 -4.47 -9.74 -40.21
N VAL A 18 -4.94 -8.64 -39.61
CA VAL A 18 -5.10 -7.37 -40.32
C VAL A 18 -3.69 -6.73 -40.39
N PRO A 19 -3.17 -6.36 -41.56
CA PRO A 19 -1.87 -5.71 -41.64
C PRO A 19 -1.99 -4.31 -41.01
N ALA A 20 -1.25 -4.08 -39.94
CA ALA A 20 -1.10 -2.75 -39.36
C ALA A 20 -0.34 -1.86 -40.36
N ALA A 21 -0.89 -0.69 -40.66
CA ALA A 21 -0.19 0.36 -41.40
C ALA A 21 1.05 0.82 -40.60
N PRO A 22 2.16 1.17 -41.26
CA PRO A 22 3.36 1.62 -40.55
C PRO A 22 3.08 2.97 -39.86
N ALA A 23 3.15 2.97 -38.53
CA ALA A 23 3.08 4.18 -37.72
C ALA A 23 4.27 5.09 -38.03
N GLY A 24 4.02 6.39 -38.18
CA GLY A 24 5.06 7.40 -38.38
C GLY A 24 5.94 7.58 -37.14
N PRO A 25 7.13 8.19 -37.29
CA PRO A 25 8.04 8.41 -36.17
C PRO A 25 7.46 9.49 -35.25
N GLY A 26 6.86 9.09 -34.13
CA GLY A 26 6.36 10.03 -33.12
C GLY A 26 5.20 9.54 -32.24
N GLU A 27 4.53 8.44 -32.58
CA GLU A 27 3.53 7.85 -31.69
C GLU A 27 4.19 6.89 -30.71
N VAL A 28 4.48 7.40 -29.52
CA VAL A 28 4.69 6.54 -28.35
C VAL A 28 3.39 5.79 -28.14
N SER A 29 3.35 4.52 -28.56
CA SER A 29 2.27 3.60 -28.20
C SER A 29 2.05 3.71 -26.69
N PRO A 30 0.85 4.04 -26.19
CA PRO A 30 0.65 4.14 -24.75
C PRO A 30 0.95 2.75 -24.18
N SER A 31 2.01 2.65 -23.39
CA SER A 31 2.21 1.50 -22.51
C SER A 31 0.88 1.27 -21.78
N PRO A 32 0.39 0.02 -21.66
CA PRO A 32 -0.84 -0.24 -20.92
C PRO A 32 -0.74 0.46 -19.57
N PRO A 33 -1.83 1.09 -19.06
CA PRO A 33 -1.73 1.84 -17.84
C PRO A 33 -1.16 0.92 -16.76
N TRP A 34 -0.05 1.32 -16.15
CA TRP A 34 0.50 0.62 -14.99
C TRP A 34 -0.56 0.68 -13.89
N LEU A 35 -1.41 -0.34 -13.81
CA LEU A 35 -2.51 -0.40 -12.86
C LEU A 35 -1.97 -0.93 -11.55
N ILE A 36 -1.98 -0.06 -10.55
CA ILE A 36 -1.59 -0.42 -9.19
C ILE A 36 -2.81 -0.87 -8.39
N ARG A 37 -2.62 -1.88 -7.54
CA ARG A 37 -3.65 -2.52 -6.72
C ARG A 37 -3.34 -2.24 -5.25
N VAL A 38 -4.12 -1.37 -4.62
CA VAL A 38 -3.89 -0.95 -3.22
C VAL A 38 -4.93 -1.59 -2.30
N LEU A 39 -4.47 -2.41 -1.35
CA LEU A 39 -5.31 -2.95 -0.29
C LEU A 39 -5.85 -1.82 0.60
N LEU A 40 -7.17 -1.70 0.65
CA LEU A 40 -7.87 -0.73 1.48
C LEU A 40 -8.44 -1.35 2.77
N ARG A 41 -8.93 -2.59 2.67
CA ARG A 41 -9.55 -3.33 3.77
C ARG A 41 -9.32 -4.81 3.61
N GLU A 42 -8.96 -5.47 4.69
CA GLU A 42 -8.88 -6.93 4.76
C GLU A 42 -9.72 -7.43 5.95
N GLY A 43 -10.26 -8.64 5.80
CA GLY A 43 -10.94 -9.32 6.89
C GLY A 43 -12.27 -8.67 7.28
N ALA A 44 -13.02 -8.05 6.35
CA ALA A 44 -14.31 -7.44 6.68
C ALA A 44 -15.48 -8.44 6.62
N ASP A 45 -16.46 -8.30 7.50
CA ASP A 45 -17.73 -9.05 7.40
C ASP A 45 -18.66 -8.48 6.32
N ARG A 46 -18.65 -7.15 6.22
CA ARG A 46 -19.51 -6.37 5.34
C ARG A 46 -18.76 -5.12 4.91
N LEU A 47 -18.98 -4.70 3.67
CA LEU A 47 -18.49 -3.46 3.09
C LEU A 47 -19.68 -2.66 2.57
N THR A 48 -19.58 -1.32 2.61
CA THR A 48 -20.56 -0.45 1.94
C THR A 48 -19.89 0.24 0.77
N VAL A 49 -20.41 0.01 -0.43
CA VAL A 49 -19.90 0.64 -1.66
C VAL A 49 -20.91 1.61 -2.26
N SER A 50 -20.42 2.65 -2.91
CA SER A 50 -21.23 3.59 -3.70
C SER A 50 -20.36 4.26 -4.76
N GLY A 51 -20.94 5.12 -5.60
CA GLY A 51 -20.22 5.98 -6.54
C GLY A 51 -20.62 7.45 -6.38
N THR A 52 -19.77 8.39 -6.75
CA THR A 52 -20.16 9.81 -6.90
C THR A 52 -20.94 10.06 -8.19
N SER A 53 -20.90 9.10 -9.11
CA SER A 53 -21.71 8.95 -10.31
C SER A 53 -22.50 7.63 -10.24
N ALA A 54 -23.34 7.37 -11.23
CA ALA A 54 -23.92 6.04 -11.38
C ALA A 54 -22.81 4.99 -11.48
N PHE A 55 -23.04 3.77 -11.04
CA PHE A 55 -22.01 2.73 -11.02
C PHE A 55 -22.60 1.34 -11.23
N THR A 56 -21.75 0.42 -11.67
CA THR A 56 -22.06 -1.00 -11.81
C THR A 56 -21.42 -1.81 -10.69
N LEU A 57 -22.04 -2.93 -10.36
CA LEU A 57 -21.42 -4.01 -9.62
C LEU A 57 -21.50 -5.28 -10.47
N GLY A 58 -20.39 -5.98 -10.69
CA GLY A 58 -20.39 -7.18 -11.52
C GLY A 58 -19.17 -8.08 -11.30
N ASP A 59 -19.28 -9.33 -11.73
CA ASP A 59 -18.17 -10.29 -11.74
C ASP A 59 -17.38 -10.13 -13.05
N PRO A 60 -16.09 -9.73 -12.97
CA PRO A 60 -15.28 -9.51 -14.17
C PRO A 60 -14.94 -10.81 -14.92
N THR A 61 -15.04 -11.97 -14.25
CA THR A 61 -14.65 -13.27 -14.82
C THR A 61 -15.76 -13.85 -15.67
N THR A 62 -16.99 -13.78 -15.16
CA THR A 62 -18.17 -14.36 -15.82
C THR A 62 -18.95 -13.35 -16.66
N GLY A 63 -18.71 -12.05 -16.45
CA GLY A 63 -19.50 -10.97 -17.03
C GLY A 63 -20.87 -10.81 -16.38
N LEU A 64 -21.13 -11.48 -15.25
CA LEU A 64 -22.37 -11.35 -14.49
C LEU A 64 -22.50 -9.91 -13.97
N LEU A 65 -23.52 -9.20 -14.44
CA LEU A 65 -23.93 -7.93 -13.85
C LEU A 65 -24.81 -8.18 -12.63
N VAL A 66 -24.35 -7.74 -11.46
CA VAL A 66 -25.13 -7.76 -10.21
C VAL A 66 -26.18 -6.64 -10.23
N GLY A 67 -25.80 -5.45 -10.69
CA GLY A 67 -26.75 -4.35 -10.82
C GLY A 67 -26.16 -3.04 -11.33
N HIS A 68 -27.07 -2.14 -11.70
CA HIS A 68 -26.80 -0.72 -11.95
C HIS A 68 -27.35 0.10 -10.81
N TYR A 69 -26.54 1.02 -10.29
CA TYR A 69 -26.86 1.81 -9.11
C TYR A 69 -26.73 3.29 -9.43
N ARG A 70 -27.59 4.09 -8.82
CA ARG A 70 -27.55 5.56 -8.95
C ARG A 70 -26.37 6.13 -8.16
N ALA A 71 -25.96 7.34 -8.54
CA ALA A 71 -24.99 8.10 -7.76
C ALA A 71 -25.40 8.19 -6.29
N TYR A 72 -24.42 8.00 -5.41
CA TYR A 72 -24.54 8.03 -3.97
C TYR A 72 -25.46 6.97 -3.33
N ALA A 73 -26.03 6.05 -4.11
CA ALA A 73 -26.78 4.94 -3.56
C ALA A 73 -25.83 3.97 -2.83
N PRO A 74 -25.97 3.79 -1.51
CA PRO A 74 -25.15 2.83 -0.78
C PRO A 74 -25.60 1.40 -1.12
N VAL A 75 -24.64 0.51 -1.30
CA VAL A 75 -24.86 -0.91 -1.56
C VAL A 75 -24.08 -1.70 -0.53
N ALA A 76 -24.79 -2.50 0.27
CA ALA A 76 -24.18 -3.38 1.25
C ALA A 76 -23.74 -4.68 0.56
N VAL A 77 -22.44 -4.99 0.70
CA VAL A 77 -21.83 -6.22 0.20
C VAL A 77 -21.30 -7.03 1.37
N ALA A 78 -21.73 -8.28 1.47
CA ALA A 78 -21.27 -9.24 2.48
C ALA A 78 -20.91 -10.56 1.80
N ALA A 79 -20.29 -11.49 2.54
CA ALA A 79 -20.21 -12.86 2.07
C ALA A 79 -21.61 -13.50 2.05
N GLY A 80 -21.92 -14.21 0.97
CA GLY A 80 -23.18 -14.93 0.79
C GLY A 80 -22.94 -16.41 0.45
N PRO A 81 -23.99 -17.23 0.42
CA PRO A 81 -23.90 -18.61 -0.05
C PRO A 81 -23.33 -18.66 -1.48
N GLY A 82 -22.25 -19.42 -1.68
CA GLY A 82 -21.62 -19.58 -2.99
C GLY A 82 -20.85 -18.37 -3.53
N GLY A 83 -20.76 -17.26 -2.79
CA GLY A 83 -20.07 -16.04 -3.24
C GLY A 83 -20.43 -14.82 -2.39
N PHE A 84 -21.07 -13.82 -3.01
CA PHE A 84 -21.43 -12.56 -2.36
C PHE A 84 -22.93 -12.46 -2.08
N GLY A 85 -23.26 -11.82 -0.96
CA GLY A 85 -24.59 -11.28 -0.69
C GLY A 85 -24.61 -9.79 -1.00
N VAL A 86 -25.50 -9.35 -1.89
CA VAL A 86 -25.68 -7.95 -2.25
C VAL A 86 -27.17 -7.61 -2.14
N GLU A 87 -27.51 -6.63 -1.30
CA GLU A 87 -28.90 -6.20 -1.06
C GLU A 87 -29.87 -7.37 -0.76
N GLY A 88 -29.41 -8.34 0.05
CA GLY A 88 -30.20 -9.51 0.44
C GLY A 88 -30.30 -10.63 -0.61
N ARG A 89 -29.64 -10.50 -1.77
CA ARG A 89 -29.58 -11.54 -2.82
C ARG A 89 -28.20 -12.17 -2.88
N ALA A 90 -28.14 -13.48 -3.12
CA ALA A 90 -26.88 -14.22 -3.26
C ALA A 90 -26.44 -14.29 -4.73
N PHE A 91 -25.14 -14.11 -4.96
CA PHE A 91 -24.48 -14.16 -6.26
C PHE A 91 -23.26 -15.07 -6.18
N ALA A 92 -23.20 -16.07 -7.05
CA ALA A 92 -22.07 -16.99 -7.14
C ALA A 92 -20.90 -16.33 -7.88
N ALA A 93 -20.03 -15.65 -7.15
CA ALA A 93 -18.83 -14.98 -7.65
C ALA A 93 -17.74 -14.98 -6.58
N SER A 94 -16.47 -15.08 -6.99
CA SER A 94 -15.31 -14.94 -6.10
C SER A 94 -14.78 -13.51 -6.01
N THR A 95 -15.07 -12.71 -7.04
CA THR A 95 -14.68 -11.29 -7.14
C THR A 95 -15.83 -10.47 -7.69
N LEU A 96 -15.98 -9.23 -7.19
CA LEU A 96 -16.85 -8.21 -7.76
C LEU A 96 -16.06 -6.92 -8.04
N LEU A 97 -16.33 -6.27 -9.18
CA LEU A 97 -15.86 -4.93 -9.48
C LEU A 97 -16.99 -3.92 -9.27
N VAL A 98 -16.67 -2.83 -8.56
CA VAL A 98 -17.46 -1.59 -8.53
C VAL A 98 -16.83 -0.65 -9.53
N GLU A 99 -17.57 -0.27 -10.57
CA GLU A 99 -17.06 0.59 -11.65
C GLU A 99 -17.94 1.81 -11.83
N PRO A 100 -17.38 3.03 -11.88
CA PRO A 100 -18.15 4.24 -12.10
C PRO A 100 -18.57 4.36 -13.59
N VAL A 101 -19.80 4.77 -13.84
CA VAL A 101 -20.38 4.96 -15.18
C VAL A 101 -20.28 6.43 -15.54
N GLY A 102 -19.65 6.73 -16.68
CA GLY A 102 -19.48 8.11 -17.17
C GLY A 102 -18.44 8.92 -16.39
N GLY A 103 -17.48 8.25 -15.73
CA GLY A 103 -16.48 8.88 -14.87
C GLY A 103 -16.95 9.03 -13.43
N GLY A 104 -16.23 9.78 -12.61
CA GLY A 104 -16.48 9.91 -11.16
C GLY A 104 -15.61 8.98 -10.31
N TRP A 105 -15.98 8.85 -9.04
CA TRP A 105 -15.22 8.10 -8.04
C TRP A 105 -16.08 6.99 -7.45
N VAL A 106 -15.46 5.84 -7.22
CA VAL A 106 -16.02 4.78 -6.40
C VAL A 106 -15.75 5.08 -4.93
N ARG A 107 -16.60 4.60 -4.04
CA ARG A 107 -16.52 4.90 -2.61
C ARG A 107 -16.58 3.62 -1.81
N LEU A 108 -15.72 3.50 -0.80
CA LEU A 108 -15.74 2.47 0.22
C LEU A 108 -15.97 3.14 1.58
N ASP A 109 -17.04 2.76 2.28
CA ASP A 109 -17.44 3.33 3.58
C ASP A 109 -17.39 4.88 3.59
N SER A 110 -17.90 5.49 2.51
CA SER A 110 -17.91 6.94 2.24
C SER A 110 -16.61 7.56 1.74
N ARG A 111 -15.46 6.88 1.79
CA ARG A 111 -14.19 7.43 1.29
C ARG A 111 -14.09 7.27 -0.24
N PRO A 112 -13.80 8.33 -1.01
CA PRO A 112 -13.75 8.28 -2.47
C PRO A 112 -12.39 7.81 -3.01
N TYR A 113 -12.42 7.08 -4.11
CA TYR A 113 -11.26 6.52 -4.81
C TYR A 113 -11.46 6.63 -6.32
N ARG A 114 -10.36 6.88 -7.03
CA ARG A 114 -10.29 6.82 -8.50
C ARG A 114 -10.25 5.37 -8.98
N GLY A 115 -10.44 5.16 -10.27
CA GLY A 115 -10.46 3.83 -10.88
C GLY A 115 -11.63 2.99 -10.39
N VAL A 116 -11.36 1.73 -10.04
CA VAL A 116 -12.38 0.75 -9.64
C VAL A 116 -12.09 0.19 -8.25
N LEU A 117 -13.13 -0.30 -7.58
CA LEU A 117 -12.98 -1.11 -6.36
C LEU A 117 -13.18 -2.57 -6.71
N ARG A 118 -12.17 -3.39 -6.45
CA ARG A 118 -12.27 -4.84 -6.52
C ARG A 118 -12.54 -5.40 -5.13
N LEU A 119 -13.58 -6.19 -5.01
CA LEU A 119 -13.97 -6.88 -3.79
C LEU A 119 -13.70 -8.36 -3.99
N ASP A 120 -12.89 -8.97 -3.12
CA ASP A 120 -12.66 -10.41 -3.14
C ASP A 120 -13.25 -11.06 -1.90
N ARG A 121 -13.70 -12.30 -2.07
CA ARG A 121 -14.11 -13.15 -0.97
C ARG A 121 -13.00 -14.12 -0.61
N GLN A 122 -12.52 -14.07 0.63
CA GLN A 122 -11.56 -15.04 1.15
C GLN A 122 -12.23 -16.38 1.45
N ALA A 123 -11.44 -17.46 1.51
CA ALA A 123 -11.91 -18.79 1.88
C ALA A 123 -12.57 -18.83 3.27
N THR A 124 -12.12 -17.96 4.18
CA THR A 124 -12.68 -17.74 5.53
C THR A 124 -14.08 -17.14 5.52
N GLY A 125 -14.59 -16.69 4.38
CA GLY A 125 -15.85 -15.95 4.28
C GLY A 125 -15.73 -14.47 4.62
N ARG A 126 -14.52 -13.96 4.86
CA ARG A 126 -14.27 -12.52 5.02
C ARG A 126 -14.02 -11.85 3.67
N LEU A 127 -14.21 -10.53 3.62
CA LEU A 127 -14.05 -9.73 2.42
C LEU A 127 -12.76 -8.91 2.45
N VAL A 128 -12.20 -8.74 1.26
CA VAL A 128 -11.06 -7.88 0.96
C VAL A 128 -11.50 -6.82 -0.05
N ALA A 129 -11.11 -5.57 0.17
CA ALA A 129 -11.35 -4.46 -0.75
C ALA A 129 -10.01 -3.90 -1.25
N VAL A 130 -9.84 -3.87 -2.56
CA VAL A 130 -8.64 -3.40 -3.24
C VAL A 130 -9.03 -2.32 -4.24
N ASN A 131 -8.37 -1.17 -4.19
CA ASN A 131 -8.52 -0.14 -5.22
C ASN A 131 -7.56 -0.40 -6.37
N VAL A 132 -8.08 -0.43 -7.60
CA VAL A 132 -7.31 -0.64 -8.82
C VAL A 132 -7.40 0.60 -9.69
N LEU A 133 -6.26 1.23 -9.96
CA LEU A 133 -6.19 2.52 -10.65
C LEU A 133 -4.84 2.73 -11.36
N PRO A 134 -4.75 3.64 -12.34
CA PRO A 134 -3.46 4.03 -12.93
C PRO A 134 -2.49 4.58 -11.89
N LEU A 135 -1.20 4.24 -12.01
CA LEU A 135 -0.14 4.66 -11.09
C LEU A 135 -0.10 6.18 -10.85
N GLU A 136 -0.29 7.00 -11.90
CA GLU A 136 -0.30 8.46 -11.75
C GLU A 136 -1.47 8.99 -10.92
N GLU A 137 -2.62 8.31 -10.95
CA GLU A 137 -3.77 8.66 -10.11
C GLU A 137 -3.56 8.23 -8.66
N TYR A 138 -2.89 7.09 -8.47
CA TYR A 138 -2.45 6.64 -7.15
C TYR A 138 -1.52 7.66 -6.47
N VAL A 139 -0.51 8.17 -7.20
CA VAL A 139 0.45 9.13 -6.66
C VAL A 139 -0.27 10.37 -6.12
N ARG A 140 -1.28 10.90 -6.83
CA ARG A 140 -2.09 12.03 -6.33
C ARG A 140 -2.74 11.74 -4.98
N GLY A 141 -3.29 10.54 -4.80
CA GLY A 141 -3.92 10.13 -3.55
C GLY A 141 -2.94 9.86 -2.40
N VAL A 142 -1.64 9.77 -2.66
CA VAL A 142 -0.59 9.63 -1.64
C VAL A 142 -0.14 10.99 -1.13
N MET A 143 -0.05 12.00 -2.01
CA MET A 143 0.67 13.25 -1.73
C MET A 143 0.29 13.91 -0.41
N ARG A 144 -0.97 14.30 -0.21
CA ARG A 144 -1.39 15.06 0.99
C ARG A 144 -1.25 14.28 2.30
N ALA A 145 -1.18 12.96 2.23
CA ALA A 145 -1.00 12.12 3.39
C ALA A 145 0.47 11.97 3.81
N GLU A 146 1.41 12.23 2.90
CA GLU A 146 2.86 12.05 3.12
C GLU A 146 3.63 13.37 3.15
N ILE A 147 3.14 14.41 2.48
CA ILE A 147 3.73 15.76 2.48
C ILE A 147 2.65 16.83 2.62
N ALA A 148 2.90 17.82 3.47
CA ALA A 148 1.92 18.88 3.69
C ALA A 148 1.85 19.83 2.47
N PRO A 149 0.65 20.26 2.04
CA PRO A 149 0.47 21.09 0.83
C PRO A 149 1.14 22.46 0.87
N ASP A 150 1.55 22.94 2.05
CA ASP A 150 2.23 24.22 2.25
C ASP A 150 3.74 24.14 2.04
N TRP A 151 4.31 22.94 1.89
CA TRP A 151 5.74 22.73 1.64
C TRP A 151 6.19 23.36 0.30
N PRO A 152 7.51 23.58 0.13
CA PRO A 152 8.06 24.04 -1.15
C PRO A 152 7.68 23.11 -2.31
N LEU A 153 7.41 23.69 -3.48
CA LEU A 153 7.00 22.91 -4.66
C LEU A 153 8.06 21.86 -5.07
N GLU A 154 9.35 22.18 -4.95
CA GLU A 154 10.43 21.23 -5.23
C GLU A 154 10.43 20.03 -4.28
N ALA A 155 10.07 20.24 -3.00
CA ALA A 155 9.91 19.13 -2.06
C ALA A 155 8.72 18.24 -2.44
N MET A 156 7.60 18.83 -2.88
CA MET A 156 6.47 18.08 -3.41
C MET A 156 6.81 17.34 -4.71
N ARG A 157 7.63 17.92 -5.60
CA ARG A 157 8.12 17.25 -6.82
C ARG A 157 8.99 16.05 -6.47
N ALA A 158 9.93 16.21 -5.54
CA ALA A 158 10.75 15.12 -5.04
C ALA A 158 9.88 14.00 -4.42
N GLN A 159 8.91 14.36 -3.58
CA GLN A 159 7.99 13.38 -2.97
C GLN A 159 7.14 12.66 -4.02
N ALA A 160 6.65 13.35 -5.06
CA ALA A 160 5.89 12.73 -6.14
C ALA A 160 6.73 11.69 -6.90
N VAL A 161 7.99 12.02 -7.21
CA VAL A 161 8.95 11.08 -7.84
C VAL A 161 9.21 9.88 -6.94
N VAL A 162 9.44 10.10 -5.65
CA VAL A 162 9.67 9.03 -4.66
C VAL A 162 8.45 8.11 -4.56
N ALA A 163 7.24 8.67 -4.38
CA ALA A 163 6.01 7.89 -4.29
C ALA A 163 5.72 7.09 -5.57
N ARG A 164 5.93 7.70 -6.74
CA ARG A 164 5.79 7.00 -8.02
C ARG A 164 6.78 5.85 -8.16
N THR A 165 8.03 6.08 -7.77
CA THR A 165 9.09 5.06 -7.85
C THR A 165 8.76 3.89 -6.92
N TYR A 166 8.33 4.16 -5.68
CA TYR A 166 7.93 3.12 -4.74
C TYR A 166 6.72 2.32 -5.25
N GLY A 167 5.68 3.01 -5.75
CA GLY A 167 4.50 2.36 -6.33
C GLY A 167 4.83 1.49 -7.55
N LEU A 168 5.72 1.96 -8.42
CA LEU A 168 6.19 1.17 -9.56
C LEU A 168 7.03 -0.04 -9.12
N TYR A 169 7.95 0.15 -8.17
CA TYR A 169 8.73 -0.95 -7.60
C TYR A 169 7.82 -2.05 -7.05
N ALA A 170 6.82 -1.68 -6.25
CA ALA A 170 5.88 -2.62 -5.67
C ALA A 170 5.07 -3.38 -6.73
N LEU A 171 4.56 -2.67 -7.75
CA LEU A 171 3.89 -3.29 -8.89
C LEU A 171 4.76 -4.34 -9.58
N LEU A 172 6.04 -4.03 -9.80
CA LEU A 172 6.99 -4.93 -10.47
C LEU A 172 7.36 -6.15 -9.61
N THR A 173 7.36 -6.00 -8.27
CA THR A 173 7.75 -7.08 -7.35
C THR A 173 6.59 -7.92 -6.79
N SER A 174 5.34 -7.48 -6.96
CA SER A 174 4.15 -8.09 -6.35
C SER A 174 3.21 -8.78 -7.37
N GLN A 175 3.75 -9.20 -8.52
CA GLN A 175 2.95 -9.70 -9.66
C GLN A 175 2.03 -10.88 -9.29
N ASP A 176 2.50 -11.80 -8.43
CA ASP A 176 1.73 -12.97 -7.99
C ASP A 176 0.84 -12.72 -6.76
N ALA A 177 0.93 -11.51 -6.17
CA ALA A 177 0.14 -11.15 -5.00
C ALA A 177 -1.27 -10.65 -5.40
N PRO A 178 -2.27 -10.76 -4.50
CA PRO A 178 -3.61 -10.21 -4.75
C PRO A 178 -3.64 -8.69 -4.83
N TYR A 179 -2.62 -7.99 -4.33
CA TYR A 179 -2.47 -6.55 -4.39
C TYR A 179 -0.98 -6.18 -4.34
N ASP A 180 -0.64 -4.96 -4.75
CA ASP A 180 0.74 -4.48 -4.84
C ASP A 180 1.20 -3.80 -3.55
N LEU A 181 0.30 -3.07 -2.89
CA LEU A 181 0.58 -2.23 -1.72
C LEU A 181 -0.57 -2.25 -0.70
N THR A 182 -0.28 -1.88 0.53
CA THR A 182 -1.25 -1.54 1.58
C THR A 182 -1.40 -0.02 1.76
N ALA A 183 -2.59 0.46 2.12
CA ALA A 183 -2.83 1.88 2.39
C ALA A 183 -2.36 2.34 3.79
N THR A 184 -1.23 1.80 4.27
CA THR A 184 -0.72 2.05 5.63
C THR A 184 0.75 2.48 5.60
N THR A 185 1.30 2.86 6.75
CA THR A 185 2.73 3.18 6.89
C THR A 185 3.65 1.98 6.69
N ALA A 186 3.12 0.76 6.52
CA ALA A 186 3.92 -0.38 6.06
C ALA A 186 4.40 -0.17 4.62
N ASP A 187 3.65 0.60 3.85
CA ASP A 187 3.95 1.00 2.47
C ASP A 187 3.90 2.52 2.36
N GLN A 188 2.77 3.07 1.88
CA GLN A 188 2.52 4.50 1.79
C GLN A 188 1.10 4.77 2.27
N VAL A 189 0.92 5.88 2.98
CA VAL A 189 -0.41 6.32 3.39
C VAL A 189 -1.17 6.77 2.14
N TYR A 190 -2.09 5.94 1.68
CA TYR A 190 -2.94 6.23 0.53
C TYR A 190 -4.30 6.75 0.99
N ALA A 191 -4.62 7.99 0.62
CA ALA A 191 -5.84 8.66 1.04
C ALA A 191 -7.00 8.62 0.04
N GLY A 192 -6.81 7.96 -1.11
CA GLY A 192 -7.77 8.00 -2.21
C GLY A 192 -7.91 9.43 -2.75
N ALA A 193 -9.08 9.77 -3.27
CA ALA A 193 -9.33 11.09 -3.83
C ALA A 193 -9.35 12.22 -2.79
N TRP A 194 -9.44 11.91 -1.48
CA TRP A 194 -9.23 12.89 -0.41
C TRP A 194 -7.77 13.32 -0.25
N GLY A 195 -6.83 12.55 -0.81
CA GLY A 195 -5.40 12.89 -0.80
C GLY A 195 -5.00 13.92 -1.86
N GLU A 196 -5.93 14.29 -2.76
CA GLU A 196 -5.66 15.20 -3.86
C GLU A 196 -5.71 16.65 -3.38
N ASP A 197 -4.74 17.45 -3.83
CA ASP A 197 -4.64 18.88 -3.56
C ASP A 197 -4.07 19.58 -4.81
N PRO A 198 -4.61 20.74 -5.26
CA PRO A 198 -4.14 21.36 -6.49
C PRO A 198 -2.63 21.64 -6.54
N ARG A 199 -1.99 21.98 -5.41
CA ARG A 199 -0.55 22.27 -5.37
C ARG A 199 0.28 21.00 -5.50
N SER A 200 -0.11 19.94 -4.79
CA SER A 200 0.61 18.66 -4.91
C SER A 200 0.32 17.98 -6.25
N ASP A 201 -0.88 18.14 -6.81
CA ASP A 201 -1.24 17.67 -8.15
C ASP A 201 -0.39 18.34 -9.24
N GLU A 202 -0.05 19.62 -9.09
CA GLU A 202 0.92 20.29 -9.98
C GLU A 202 2.30 19.59 -9.92
N ALA A 203 2.76 19.23 -8.73
CA ALA A 203 4.01 18.49 -8.56
C ALA A 203 3.95 17.09 -9.19
N VAL A 204 2.83 16.37 -9.04
CA VAL A 204 2.60 15.07 -9.68
C VAL A 204 2.62 15.21 -11.20
N LEU A 205 1.91 16.19 -11.75
CA LEU A 205 1.82 16.45 -13.18
C LEU A 205 3.16 16.87 -13.80
N SER A 206 3.87 17.80 -13.17
CA SER A 206 5.17 18.29 -13.66
C SER A 206 6.28 17.24 -13.58
N THR A 207 6.08 16.15 -12.82
CA THR A 207 7.03 15.02 -12.69
C THR A 207 6.48 13.72 -13.27
N ARG A 208 5.43 13.78 -14.10
CA ARG A 208 4.77 12.59 -14.66
C ARG A 208 5.78 11.66 -15.33
N GLY A 209 5.74 10.37 -14.97
CA GLY A 209 6.64 9.35 -15.53
C GLY A 209 8.10 9.42 -15.07
N VAL A 210 8.48 10.40 -14.24
CA VAL A 210 9.84 10.47 -13.68
C VAL A 210 9.94 9.53 -12.48
N VAL A 211 10.89 8.60 -12.53
CA VAL A 211 11.19 7.61 -11.49
C VAL A 211 12.69 7.55 -11.22
N LEU A 212 13.07 7.09 -10.03
CA LEU A 212 14.46 6.86 -9.65
C LEU A 212 14.89 5.44 -10.02
N THR A 213 16.02 5.31 -10.69
CA THR A 213 16.62 4.02 -11.03
C THR A 213 18.07 3.95 -10.58
N TYR A 214 18.56 2.73 -10.38
CA TYR A 214 19.97 2.42 -10.24
C TYR A 214 20.35 1.43 -11.33
N GLY A 215 21.01 1.94 -12.39
CA GLY A 215 21.07 1.22 -13.66
C GLY A 215 19.66 1.05 -14.24
N GLU A 216 19.31 -0.16 -14.65
CA GLU A 216 18.01 -0.51 -15.21
C GLU A 216 16.96 -0.88 -14.14
N MET A 217 17.35 -0.92 -12.87
CA MET A 217 16.46 -1.30 -11.77
C MET A 217 15.74 -0.08 -11.19
N VAL A 218 14.40 -0.15 -11.14
CA VAL A 218 13.59 0.76 -10.32
C VAL A 218 13.91 0.51 -8.85
N ILE A 219 14.29 1.56 -8.12
CA ILE A 219 14.72 1.39 -6.73
C ILE A 219 13.52 1.28 -5.77
N PRO A 220 13.65 0.55 -4.64
CA PRO A 220 12.70 0.68 -3.54
C PRO A 220 12.93 2.03 -2.84
N ALA A 221 12.26 3.07 -3.35
CA ALA A 221 12.44 4.46 -2.91
C ALA A 221 11.82 4.69 -1.50
N PHE A 222 12.45 4.12 -0.47
CA PHE A 222 12.03 4.31 0.91
C PHE A 222 12.24 5.77 1.35
N TYR A 223 11.29 6.27 2.13
CA TYR A 223 11.34 7.60 2.74
C TYR A 223 10.74 7.56 4.14
N HIS A 224 11.00 8.60 4.93
CA HIS A 224 10.52 8.73 6.30
C HIS A 224 10.47 10.20 6.71
N SER A 225 9.74 10.53 7.78
CA SER A 225 9.44 11.91 8.16
C SER A 225 10.64 12.70 8.70
N ALA A 226 11.48 12.08 9.53
CA ALA A 226 12.59 12.74 10.21
C ALA A 226 13.73 11.75 10.45
N SER A 227 14.95 12.15 10.10
CA SER A 227 16.11 11.25 10.16
C SER A 227 16.82 11.25 11.53
N GLY A 228 16.60 12.27 12.36
CA GLY A 228 17.38 12.49 13.58
C GLY A 228 18.81 12.96 13.29
N GLY A 229 19.03 13.59 12.13
CA GLY A 229 20.32 14.15 11.72
C GLY A 229 21.15 13.26 10.78
N MET A 230 20.74 12.00 10.59
CA MET A 230 21.39 11.08 9.65
C MET A 230 20.42 10.00 9.16
N THR A 231 20.40 9.73 7.85
CA THR A 231 19.66 8.60 7.29
C THR A 231 20.37 7.28 7.59
N GLU A 232 19.67 6.15 7.44
CA GLU A 232 20.19 4.83 7.81
C GLU A 232 20.61 3.99 6.60
N ASP A 233 21.60 3.12 6.79
CA ASP A 233 21.91 2.05 5.84
C ASP A 233 20.76 1.04 5.77
N ALA A 234 20.34 0.64 4.56
CA ALA A 234 19.22 -0.30 4.41
C ALA A 234 19.45 -1.66 5.09
N VAL A 235 20.71 -2.11 5.18
CA VAL A 235 21.06 -3.37 5.84
C VAL A 235 20.78 -3.33 7.34
N ASP A 236 20.88 -2.15 7.96
CA ASP A 236 20.67 -1.94 9.40
C ASP A 236 19.18 -1.80 9.75
N VAL A 237 18.29 -1.72 8.75
CA VAL A 237 16.83 -1.65 8.94
C VAL A 237 16.14 -2.93 8.47
N TRP A 238 16.46 -3.38 7.25
CA TRP A 238 15.78 -4.48 6.55
C TRP A 238 16.67 -5.70 6.30
N GLU A 239 17.91 -5.71 6.81
CA GLU A 239 18.87 -6.81 6.60
C GLU A 239 19.16 -7.09 5.11
N LYS A 240 18.85 -6.12 4.24
CA LYS A 240 19.05 -6.19 2.79
C LYS A 240 19.98 -5.08 2.36
N ARG A 241 21.02 -5.46 1.62
CA ARG A 241 22.01 -4.52 1.11
C ARG A 241 21.55 -3.93 -0.22
N TYR A 242 21.49 -2.60 -0.29
CA TYR A 242 21.36 -1.85 -1.53
C TYR A 242 22.55 -0.89 -1.64
N PRO A 243 23.28 -0.85 -2.75
CA PRO A 243 24.46 0.01 -2.89
C PRO A 243 24.13 1.50 -2.91
N PHE A 244 22.85 1.85 -3.13
CA PHE A 244 22.35 3.22 -3.23
C PHE A 244 21.48 3.66 -2.04
N ILE A 245 21.17 2.76 -1.09
CA ILE A 245 20.46 3.14 0.16
C ILE A 245 21.46 3.03 1.30
N VAL A 246 22.31 4.05 1.36
CA VAL A 246 23.36 4.21 2.36
C VAL A 246 23.08 5.43 3.22
N GLY A 247 23.42 5.35 4.50
CA GLY A 247 23.24 6.41 5.48
C GLY A 247 24.11 7.62 5.15
N VAL A 248 23.46 8.78 5.03
CA VAL A 248 24.10 10.07 4.76
C VAL A 248 23.72 11.09 5.83
N PRO A 249 24.60 12.06 6.16
CA PRO A 249 24.25 13.17 7.03
C PRO A 249 23.04 13.94 6.49
N ASP A 250 22.14 14.33 7.39
CA ASP A 250 20.97 15.14 7.07
C ASP A 250 20.93 16.35 8.02
N PRO A 251 21.67 17.43 7.69
CA PRO A 251 21.71 18.61 8.51
C PRO A 251 20.38 19.39 8.52
N PHE A 252 19.45 19.06 7.63
CA PHE A 252 18.18 19.79 7.48
C PHE A 252 17.09 19.27 8.42
N SER A 253 17.24 18.06 8.96
CA SER A 253 16.34 17.53 10.00
C SER A 253 16.58 18.15 11.39
N ALA A 254 17.73 18.79 11.62
CA ALA A 254 18.03 19.40 12.91
C ALA A 254 17.07 20.57 13.20
N GLY A 255 16.40 20.54 14.34
CA GLY A 255 15.37 21.52 14.72
C GLY A 255 14.04 21.37 13.99
N ALA A 256 13.85 20.31 13.20
CA ALA A 256 12.55 19.99 12.61
C ALA A 256 11.52 19.67 13.71
N PRO A 257 10.22 19.85 13.44
CA PRO A 257 9.18 19.37 14.35
C PRO A 257 9.41 17.88 14.65
N HIS A 258 9.48 17.53 15.94
CA HIS A 258 9.75 16.17 16.44
C HIS A 258 11.21 15.68 16.35
N ASP A 259 12.18 16.55 16.08
CA ASP A 259 13.62 16.21 16.18
C ASP A 259 13.97 15.66 17.58
N LEU A 260 13.51 16.34 18.63
CA LEU A 260 13.57 15.86 20.01
C LEU A 260 12.17 15.54 20.53
N TRP A 261 12.07 14.44 21.25
CA TRP A 261 10.82 14.01 21.89
C TRP A 261 11.10 13.23 23.16
N GLU A 262 10.13 13.26 24.06
CA GLU A 262 10.11 12.49 25.30
C GLU A 262 8.73 11.86 25.49
N VAL A 263 8.70 10.66 26.04
CA VAL A 263 7.45 9.99 26.42
C VAL A 263 7.61 9.30 27.77
N THR A 264 6.58 9.42 28.61
CA THR A 264 6.48 8.66 29.86
C THR A 264 5.43 7.58 29.69
N LEU A 265 5.80 6.33 30.00
CA LEU A 265 4.90 5.19 29.92
C LEU A 265 4.84 4.48 31.28
N PRO A 266 3.64 4.16 31.80
CA PRO A 266 3.52 3.29 32.95
C PRO A 266 4.14 1.93 32.66
N GLU A 267 4.92 1.40 33.60
CA GLU A 267 5.61 0.12 33.44
C GLU A 267 4.66 -1.01 33.06
N GLU A 268 3.49 -1.08 33.70
CA GLU A 268 2.47 -2.09 33.42
C GLU A 268 1.96 -2.01 31.97
N THR A 269 1.86 -0.80 31.40
CA THR A 269 1.50 -0.64 29.98
C THR A 269 2.59 -1.17 29.07
N LEU A 270 3.86 -0.90 29.39
CA LEU A 270 5.00 -1.41 28.62
C LEU A 270 5.06 -2.94 28.67
N ARG A 271 4.95 -3.52 29.87
CA ARG A 271 4.92 -4.98 30.09
C ARG A 271 3.75 -5.62 29.34
N GLY A 272 2.55 -5.05 29.44
CA GLY A 272 1.36 -5.55 28.74
C GLY A 272 1.52 -5.56 27.21
N ARG A 273 2.11 -4.50 26.63
CA ARG A 273 2.38 -4.44 25.18
C ARG A 273 3.41 -5.46 24.72
N LEU A 274 4.48 -5.65 25.49
CA LEU A 274 5.49 -6.65 25.18
C LEU A 274 4.95 -8.09 25.35
N ALA A 275 4.14 -8.34 26.38
CA ALA A 275 3.50 -9.62 26.61
C ALA A 275 2.54 -10.01 25.47
N ALA A 276 1.78 -9.06 24.92
CA ALA A 276 0.96 -9.28 23.71
C ALA A 276 1.79 -9.70 22.49
N GLY A 277 3.07 -9.34 22.45
CA GLY A 277 4.05 -9.79 21.46
C GLY A 277 4.79 -11.09 21.80
N GLY A 278 4.43 -11.75 22.92
CA GLY A 278 5.08 -12.97 23.40
C GLY A 278 6.24 -12.76 24.37
N TYR A 279 6.51 -11.53 24.80
CA TYR A 279 7.61 -11.19 25.73
C TYR A 279 7.05 -10.89 27.12
N ALA A 280 6.86 -11.92 27.93
CA ALA A 280 6.41 -11.77 29.31
C ALA A 280 7.56 -11.30 30.22
N LEU A 281 7.50 -10.06 30.68
CA LEU A 281 8.53 -9.49 31.56
C LEU A 281 8.09 -9.47 33.03
N GLY A 282 9.05 -9.68 33.92
CA GLY A 282 8.92 -9.33 35.35
C GLY A 282 8.92 -7.81 35.57
N THR A 283 9.18 -7.38 36.80
CA THR A 283 9.42 -5.95 37.12
C THR A 283 10.65 -5.46 36.37
N ILE A 284 10.51 -4.39 35.60
CA ILE A 284 11.59 -3.82 34.78
C ILE A 284 12.53 -3.01 35.67
N GLU A 285 13.80 -3.40 35.71
CA GLU A 285 14.83 -2.71 36.48
C GLU A 285 15.60 -1.70 35.62
N SER A 286 15.83 -2.03 34.34
CA SER A 286 16.55 -1.15 33.42
C SER A 286 16.29 -1.53 31.96
N ILE A 287 16.40 -0.53 31.09
CA ILE A 287 16.37 -0.68 29.63
C ILE A 287 17.59 0.07 29.08
N GLU A 288 18.53 -0.66 28.49
CA GLU A 288 19.80 -0.11 28.00
C GLU A 288 20.00 -0.41 26.51
N PRO A 289 20.54 0.53 25.72
CA PRO A 289 21.02 0.23 24.37
C PRO A 289 22.11 -0.86 24.37
N ASP A 290 22.03 -1.79 23.41
CA ASP A 290 23.00 -2.86 23.18
C ASP A 290 23.47 -2.88 21.72
N GLY A 291 24.11 -1.78 21.34
CA GLY A 291 24.62 -1.53 20.00
C GLY A 291 23.86 -0.43 19.27
N ARG A 292 24.60 0.30 18.44
CA ARG A 292 24.10 1.37 17.58
C ARG A 292 24.63 1.21 16.17
N SER A 293 23.87 1.64 15.18
CA SER A 293 24.33 1.74 13.80
C SER A 293 25.34 2.87 13.64
N ARG A 294 25.90 3.00 12.43
CA ARG A 294 26.73 4.16 12.07
C ARG A 294 25.98 5.49 12.19
N SER A 295 24.66 5.48 11.97
CA SER A 295 23.81 6.66 12.14
C SER A 295 23.48 6.97 13.61
N GLY A 296 23.91 6.12 14.56
CA GLY A 296 23.62 6.28 15.99
C GLY A 296 22.28 5.71 16.45
N ARG A 297 21.45 5.16 15.54
CA ARG A 297 20.18 4.49 15.91
C ARG A 297 20.47 3.26 16.76
N VAL A 298 19.68 3.07 17.82
CA VAL A 298 19.77 1.87 18.65
C VAL A 298 19.34 0.66 17.84
N GLN A 299 20.18 -0.37 17.79
CA GLN A 299 19.91 -1.59 17.02
C GLN A 299 19.27 -2.67 17.89
N ARG A 300 19.73 -2.79 19.15
CA ARG A 300 19.19 -3.72 20.14
C ARG A 300 19.08 -3.07 21.50
N LEU A 301 18.22 -3.61 22.33
CA LEU A 301 17.99 -3.22 23.72
C LEU A 301 18.23 -4.44 24.62
N ARG A 302 18.80 -4.19 25.79
CA ARG A 302 18.88 -5.12 26.92
C ARG A 302 17.93 -4.64 28.00
N ILE A 303 16.94 -5.47 28.33
CA ILE A 303 15.93 -5.19 29.34
C ILE A 303 16.16 -6.14 30.50
N ARG A 304 16.60 -5.62 31.65
CA ARG A 304 16.71 -6.40 32.89
C ARG A 304 15.36 -6.40 33.58
N HIS A 305 14.84 -7.58 33.90
CA HIS A 305 13.56 -7.71 34.60
C HIS A 305 13.58 -8.80 35.66
N GLY A 306 13.55 -8.41 36.94
CA GLY A 306 13.88 -9.32 38.04
C GLY A 306 15.26 -9.95 37.84
N ALA A 307 15.35 -11.28 37.93
CA ALA A 307 16.61 -12.00 37.74
C ALA A 307 16.99 -12.26 36.26
N ASP A 308 16.11 -11.92 35.32
CA ASP A 308 16.26 -12.26 33.91
C ASP A 308 16.73 -11.06 33.06
N LEU A 309 17.27 -11.38 31.88
CA LEU A 309 17.70 -10.41 30.87
C LEU A 309 17.10 -10.76 29.52
N LEU A 310 16.32 -9.84 28.96
CA LEU A 310 15.84 -9.92 27.59
C LEU A 310 16.71 -9.06 26.66
N ALA A 311 17.27 -9.68 25.63
CA ALA A 311 17.81 -8.97 24.47
C ALA A 311 16.77 -8.92 23.35
N LEU A 312 16.48 -7.72 22.84
CA LEU A 312 15.46 -7.50 21.83
C LEU A 312 15.94 -6.48 20.80
N GLU A 313 15.63 -6.70 19.52
CA GLU A 313 15.87 -5.69 18.50
C GLU A 313 15.03 -4.44 18.77
N ALA A 314 15.64 -3.27 18.61
CA ALA A 314 14.97 -2.00 18.89
C ALA A 314 13.77 -1.75 17.96
N LYS A 315 13.84 -2.22 16.70
CA LYS A 315 12.71 -2.15 15.76
C LYS A 315 11.52 -2.98 16.23
N VAL A 316 11.76 -4.15 16.83
CA VAL A 316 10.71 -5.00 17.40
C VAL A 316 10.12 -4.34 18.65
N PHE A 317 10.97 -3.83 19.54
CA PHE A 317 10.53 -3.07 20.72
C PHE A 317 9.65 -1.88 20.32
N ARG A 318 10.09 -1.05 19.37
CA ARG A 318 9.31 0.08 18.84
C ARG A 318 7.98 -0.34 18.24
N ARG A 319 7.94 -1.44 17.49
CA ARG A 319 6.69 -1.98 16.92
C ARG A 319 5.71 -2.42 18.01
N LEU A 320 6.18 -3.12 19.04
CA LEU A 320 5.35 -3.63 20.14
C LEU A 320 4.84 -2.49 21.05
N VAL A 321 5.71 -1.54 21.38
CA VAL A 321 5.31 -0.35 22.14
C VAL A 321 4.41 0.56 21.30
N GLY A 322 4.63 0.61 19.99
CA GLY A 322 3.86 1.38 19.03
C GLY A 322 4.66 2.55 18.47
N ALA A 323 4.78 2.60 17.14
CA ALA A 323 5.56 3.62 16.41
C ALA A 323 5.03 5.06 16.54
N ARG A 324 3.81 5.25 17.08
CA ARG A 324 3.26 6.58 17.41
C ARG A 324 3.64 7.06 18.82
N VAL A 325 4.07 6.13 19.66
CA VAL A 325 4.45 6.38 21.05
C VAL A 325 5.95 6.63 21.13
N LEU A 326 6.75 5.79 20.46
CA LEU A 326 8.19 5.98 20.28
C LEU A 326 8.45 6.50 18.87
N ARG A 327 8.81 7.78 18.76
CA ARG A 327 8.97 8.46 17.47
C ARG A 327 10.30 8.10 16.82
#